data_AF-A0A2U1N641-F1
#
_entry.id   AF-A0A2U1N641-F1
#
_cell.length_a   1.000
_cell.length_b   1.000
_cell.length_c   1.000
_cell.angle_alpha   90.00
_cell.angle_beta   90.00
_cell.angle_gamma   90.00
#
_symmetry.space_group_name_H-M   'P 1'
#
loop_
_entity.id
_entity.type
_entity.pdbx_description
1 polymer ?
#
loop_
_entity_poly.entity_id
_entity_poly.type
_entity_poly.pdbx_seq_one_letter_code
_entity_poly.pdbx_strand_id
1 'polypeptide(L)'
;MKHLLKKKFVGSNPVNIYLLLFYSKGVKRGAVNINTVQPIVAVERTVFYRERAAGMYSSLPYALSQVTIESIYIAIQTSIYALILYPTMGFEWIASKFLWFYYFLFMSFISFTLFGMMTVALTPTIQISAILIYFFTCLWNLFSGFVIPRPQIPIWCRWYYWANPLSWTLYGLLTSQVGQDNHTFEMLGAGNTTVKGFIKESFGYDYDFLPVVARDSTCWLDLNIFLCLRQLVYFWATGDPHVGHLASYGSSCPVARGKSETLNSEAKKQINWGIWTY
;
A
#
# COMPACT_ATOMS: atom_id res chain seq x y z
N MET A 1 -18.37 33.22 11.17
CA MET A 1 -18.24 31.75 11.34
C MET A 1 -16.80 31.24 11.16
N LYS A 2 -16.06 31.62 10.11
CA LYS A 2 -14.61 31.31 9.93
C LYS A 2 -13.72 31.72 11.12
N HIS A 3 -14.02 32.86 11.75
CA HIS A 3 -13.25 33.38 12.88
C HIS A 3 -13.48 32.63 14.22
N LEU A 4 -14.65 32.00 14.38
CA LEU A 4 -15.02 31.26 15.60
C LEU A 4 -14.51 29.82 15.57
N LEU A 5 -14.40 29.21 14.39
CA LEU A 5 -13.67 27.95 14.20
C LEU A 5 -12.19 28.14 14.53
N LYS A 6 -11.55 29.23 14.08
CA LYS A 6 -10.15 29.52 14.43
C LYS A 6 -9.93 29.56 15.96
N LYS A 7 -10.84 30.19 16.73
CA LYS A 7 -10.73 30.25 18.20
C LYS A 7 -10.95 28.92 18.94
N LYS A 8 -11.79 28.02 18.42
CA LYS A 8 -12.01 26.69 19.05
C LYS A 8 -10.86 25.70 18.77
N PHE A 9 -10.07 25.95 17.73
CA PHE A 9 -8.87 25.18 17.38
C PHE A 9 -7.57 25.71 18.03
N VAL A 10 -7.59 26.88 18.68
CA VAL A 10 -6.39 27.51 19.30
C VAL A 10 -5.96 26.82 20.61
N GLY A 11 -6.78 25.93 21.18
CA GLY A 11 -6.42 25.14 22.37
C GLY A 11 -5.66 23.83 22.10
N SER A 12 -5.43 23.46 20.84
CA SER A 12 -4.73 22.21 20.47
C SER A 12 -3.64 22.53 19.45
N ASN A 13 -2.44 21.97 19.65
CA ASN A 13 -1.26 22.26 18.83
C ASN A 13 -1.59 22.09 17.33
N PRO A 14 -1.38 23.12 16.47
CA PRO A 14 -1.73 23.07 15.06
C PRO A 14 -1.06 21.88 14.34
N VAL A 15 0.16 21.53 14.75
CA VAL A 15 0.90 20.36 14.25
C VAL A 15 0.16 19.05 14.50
N ASN A 16 -0.46 18.88 15.68
CA ASN A 16 -1.23 17.66 15.99
C ASN A 16 -2.49 17.55 15.14
N ILE A 17 -3.13 18.68 14.81
CA ILE A 17 -4.30 18.71 13.92
C ILE A 17 -3.90 18.30 12.50
N TYR A 18 -2.79 18.84 11.97
CA TYR A 18 -2.29 18.42 10.65
C TYR A 18 -1.90 16.95 10.63
N LEU A 19 -1.22 16.47 11.68
CA LEU A 19 -0.88 15.06 11.83
C LEU A 19 -2.13 14.15 11.85
N LEU A 20 -3.15 14.52 12.62
CA LEU A 20 -4.44 13.84 12.68
C LEU A 20 -5.13 13.79 11.31
N LEU A 21 -5.09 14.90 10.56
CA LEU A 21 -5.66 15.00 9.22
C LEU A 21 -4.90 14.15 8.21
N PHE A 22 -3.56 14.23 8.17
CA PHE A 22 -2.73 13.39 7.30
C PHE A 22 -2.95 11.90 7.57
N TYR A 23 -2.98 11.52 8.85
CA TYR A 23 -3.18 10.15 9.26
C TYR A 23 -4.58 9.64 8.89
N SER A 24 -5.63 10.38 9.27
CA SER A 24 -7.01 9.93 9.09
C SER A 24 -7.47 9.99 7.63
N LYS A 25 -7.00 10.98 6.87
CA LYS A 25 -7.41 11.18 5.48
C LYS A 25 -6.43 10.49 4.53
N GLY A 26 -5.17 10.89 4.53
CA GLY A 26 -4.17 10.33 3.60
C GLY A 26 -3.92 8.85 3.85
N VAL A 27 -3.35 8.56 5.01
CA VAL A 27 -2.73 7.26 5.31
C VAL A 27 -3.78 6.15 5.52
N LYS A 28 -4.84 6.39 6.30
CA LYS A 28 -5.92 5.40 6.50
C LYS A 28 -6.74 5.11 5.26
N ARG A 29 -6.82 6.03 4.27
CA ARG A 29 -7.57 5.76 3.04
C ARG A 29 -6.96 4.62 2.23
N GLY A 30 -5.63 4.51 2.21
CA GLY A 30 -4.93 3.39 1.56
C GLY A 30 -5.38 2.02 2.10
N ALA A 31 -5.57 1.90 3.41
CA ALA A 31 -6.07 0.68 4.03
C ALA A 31 -7.52 0.32 3.62
N VAL A 32 -8.37 1.32 3.37
CA VAL A 32 -9.73 1.07 2.88
C VAL A 32 -9.70 0.54 1.43
N ASN A 33 -8.75 0.99 0.62
CA ASN A 33 -8.59 0.58 -0.79
C ASN A 33 -8.33 -0.92 -0.95
N ILE A 34 -7.74 -1.56 0.06
CA ILE A 34 -7.46 -3.00 0.03
C ILE A 34 -8.76 -3.82 -0.05
N ASN A 35 -9.79 -3.39 0.69
CA ASN A 35 -11.05 -4.11 0.79
C ASN A 35 -11.84 -4.07 -0.52
N THR A 36 -11.65 -3.03 -1.34
CA THR A 36 -12.35 -2.90 -2.63
C THR A 36 -11.74 -3.80 -3.71
N VAL A 37 -10.45 -4.15 -3.58
CA VAL A 37 -9.72 -4.97 -4.56
C VAL A 37 -10.02 -6.46 -4.37
N GLN A 38 -10.29 -6.92 -3.15
CA GLN A 38 -10.58 -8.33 -2.85
C GLN A 38 -11.70 -8.96 -3.71
N PRO A 39 -12.91 -8.38 -3.81
CA PRO A 39 -13.97 -8.97 -4.61
C PRO A 39 -13.66 -8.95 -6.11
N ILE A 40 -12.90 -7.96 -6.59
CA ILE A 40 -12.53 -7.83 -8.01
C ILE A 40 -11.64 -9.01 -8.41
N VAL A 41 -10.56 -9.22 -7.67
CA VAL A 41 -9.62 -10.33 -7.90
C VAL A 41 -10.30 -11.69 -7.77
N ALA A 42 -11.28 -11.81 -6.87
CA ALA A 42 -12.04 -13.05 -6.72
C ALA A 42 -12.94 -13.38 -7.93
N VAL A 43 -13.55 -12.37 -8.54
CA VAL A 43 -14.34 -12.56 -9.78
C VAL A 43 -13.40 -12.91 -10.94
N GLU A 44 -12.29 -12.20 -11.08
CA GLU A 44 -11.25 -12.46 -12.09
C GLU A 44 -10.73 -13.90 -12.03
N ARG A 45 -10.53 -14.43 -10.82
CA ARG A 45 -10.18 -15.83 -10.55
C ARG A 45 -11.07 -16.81 -11.33
N THR A 46 -12.38 -16.63 -11.25
CA THR A 46 -13.34 -17.60 -11.82
C THR A 46 -13.36 -17.60 -13.35
N VAL A 47 -13.14 -16.42 -13.96
CA VAL A 47 -13.12 -16.24 -15.42
C VAL A 47 -11.85 -16.87 -16.01
N PHE A 48 -10.69 -16.54 -15.45
CA PHE A 48 -9.41 -17.05 -15.95
C PHE A 48 -9.33 -18.58 -15.92
N TYR A 49 -9.88 -19.25 -14.89
CA TYR A 49 -9.87 -20.71 -14.85
C TYR A 49 -10.62 -21.35 -16.03
N ARG A 50 -11.71 -20.72 -16.48
CA ARG A 50 -12.47 -21.18 -17.65
C ARG A 50 -11.71 -20.93 -18.95
N GLU A 51 -11.11 -19.75 -19.09
CA GLU A 51 -10.35 -19.38 -20.29
C GLU A 51 -9.03 -20.13 -20.43
N ARG A 52 -8.38 -20.44 -19.30
CA ARG A 52 -7.18 -21.30 -19.25
C ARG A 52 -7.51 -22.75 -19.53
N ALA A 53 -8.66 -23.26 -19.11
CA ALA A 53 -9.12 -24.61 -19.48
C ALA A 53 -9.34 -24.74 -21.00
N ALA A 54 -9.78 -23.66 -21.67
CA ALA A 54 -9.82 -23.57 -23.13
C ALA A 54 -8.41 -23.38 -23.76
N GLY A 55 -7.44 -22.93 -22.98
CA GLY A 55 -6.04 -22.73 -23.36
C GLY A 55 -5.83 -21.51 -24.24
N MET A 56 -6.54 -20.41 -23.95
CA MET A 56 -6.47 -19.18 -24.74
C MET A 56 -5.21 -18.33 -24.44
N TYR A 57 -4.74 -18.26 -23.18
CA TYR A 57 -3.58 -17.43 -22.80
C TYR A 57 -2.72 -18.04 -21.66
N SER A 58 -1.47 -17.58 -21.55
CA SER A 58 -0.51 -17.96 -20.49
C SER A 58 -0.68 -17.12 -19.21
N SER A 59 -0.25 -17.64 -18.05
CA SER A 59 -0.38 -16.97 -16.74
C SER A 59 0.45 -15.72 -16.57
N LEU A 60 1.62 -15.64 -17.22
CA LEU A 60 2.56 -14.52 -17.09
C LEU A 60 2.01 -13.21 -17.70
N PRO A 61 1.56 -13.17 -18.98
CA PRO A 61 0.98 -11.95 -19.54
C PRO A 61 -0.29 -11.50 -18.83
N TYR A 62 -1.06 -12.44 -18.28
CA TYR A 62 -2.24 -12.11 -17.48
C TYR A 62 -1.86 -11.36 -16.19
N ALA A 63 -0.91 -11.89 -15.41
CA ALA A 63 -0.45 -11.24 -14.18
C ALA A 63 0.12 -9.83 -14.42
N LEU A 64 0.89 -9.64 -15.51
CA LEU A 64 1.41 -8.33 -15.89
C LEU A 64 0.31 -7.33 -16.26
N SER A 65 -0.69 -7.78 -17.01
CA SER A 65 -1.83 -6.94 -17.39
C SER A 65 -2.62 -6.48 -16.17
N GLN A 66 -2.84 -7.38 -15.20
CA GLN A 66 -3.58 -7.10 -13.97
C GLN A 66 -2.88 -6.02 -13.12
N VAL A 67 -1.57 -6.16 -12.88
CA VAL A 67 -0.79 -5.17 -12.12
C VAL A 67 -0.76 -3.81 -12.84
N THR A 68 -0.69 -3.82 -14.17
CA THR A 68 -0.66 -2.59 -14.97
C THR A 68 -1.98 -1.82 -14.89
N ILE A 69 -3.11 -2.52 -15.04
CA ILE A 69 -4.45 -1.90 -14.98
C ILE A 69 -4.71 -1.30 -13.59
N GLU A 70 -4.37 -2.05 -12.54
CA GLU A 70 -4.51 -1.57 -11.15
C GLU A 70 -3.64 -0.34 -10.88
N SER A 71 -2.41 -0.31 -11.40
CA SER A 71 -1.52 0.85 -11.26
C SER A 71 -2.11 2.12 -11.89
N ILE A 72 -2.77 2.01 -13.05
CA ILE A 72 -3.44 3.13 -13.73
C ILE A 72 -4.65 3.60 -12.91
N TYR A 73 -5.47 2.66 -12.42
CA TYR A 73 -6.64 2.98 -11.61
C TYR A 73 -6.25 3.76 -10.35
N ILE A 74 -5.22 3.29 -9.64
CA ILE A 74 -4.71 3.93 -8.43
C ILE A 74 -4.14 5.32 -8.74
N ALA A 75 -3.42 5.49 -9.85
CA ALA A 75 -2.88 6.80 -10.25
C ALA A 75 -3.97 7.85 -10.47
N ILE A 76 -5.10 7.45 -11.09
CA ILE A 76 -6.25 8.33 -11.29
C ILE A 76 -6.91 8.65 -9.94
N GLN A 77 -7.14 7.62 -9.11
CA GLN A 77 -7.74 7.76 -7.80
C GLN A 77 -6.91 8.67 -6.87
N THR A 78 -5.58 8.52 -6.86
CA THR A 78 -4.67 9.32 -6.06
C THR A 78 -4.60 10.76 -6.56
N SER A 79 -4.69 10.97 -7.88
CA SER A 79 -4.71 12.31 -8.48
C SER A 79 -5.96 13.10 -8.05
N ILE A 80 -7.13 12.49 -8.18
CA ILE A 80 -8.40 13.08 -7.70
C ILE A 80 -8.31 13.33 -6.20
N TYR A 81 -7.73 12.39 -5.45
CA TYR A 81 -7.66 12.52 -4.01
C TYR A 81 -6.71 13.64 -3.54
N ALA A 82 -5.55 13.76 -4.16
CA ALA A 82 -4.58 14.80 -3.86
C ALA A 82 -5.15 16.19 -4.14
N LEU A 83 -5.86 16.37 -5.28
CA LEU A 83 -6.49 17.63 -5.66
C LEU A 83 -7.59 18.08 -4.67
N ILE A 84 -8.30 17.15 -4.04
CA ILE A 84 -9.33 17.48 -3.05
C ILE A 84 -8.70 17.72 -1.66
N LEU A 85 -7.75 16.89 -1.24
CA LEU A 85 -7.15 16.99 0.09
C LEU A 85 -6.30 18.23 0.27
N TYR A 86 -5.50 18.58 -0.73
CA TYR A 86 -4.55 19.68 -0.63
C TYR A 86 -5.21 21.02 -0.25
N PRO A 87 -6.28 21.48 -0.95
CA PRO A 87 -7.00 22.69 -0.54
C PRO A 87 -7.78 22.52 0.76
N THR A 88 -8.25 21.30 1.10
CA THR A 88 -8.99 21.05 2.35
C THR A 88 -8.11 21.26 3.58
N MET A 89 -6.80 21.04 3.47
CA MET A 89 -5.83 21.28 4.54
C MET A 89 -5.40 22.75 4.62
N GLY A 90 -5.75 23.56 3.62
CA GLY A 90 -5.42 24.99 3.59
C GLY A 90 -3.94 25.28 3.36
N PHE A 91 -3.21 24.39 2.66
CA PHE A 91 -1.82 24.62 2.31
C PHE A 91 -1.66 25.66 1.19
N GLU A 92 -0.52 26.33 1.17
CA GLU A 92 -0.15 27.26 0.11
C GLU A 92 0.10 26.51 -1.20
N TRP A 93 -0.42 27.02 -2.32
CA TRP A 93 -0.26 26.41 -3.64
C TRP A 93 1.17 26.54 -4.16
N ILE A 94 2.05 25.63 -3.74
CA ILE A 94 3.44 25.53 -4.21
C ILE A 94 3.61 24.18 -4.90
N ALA A 95 3.98 24.21 -6.19
CA ALA A 95 4.10 23.00 -7.02
C ALA A 95 5.07 21.96 -6.45
N SER A 96 6.20 22.40 -5.87
CA SER A 96 7.17 21.48 -5.26
C SER A 96 6.57 20.73 -4.05
N LYS A 97 5.91 21.45 -3.12
CA LYS A 97 5.26 20.83 -1.95
C LYS A 97 4.10 19.92 -2.36
N PHE A 98 3.36 20.27 -3.42
CA PHE A 98 2.29 19.45 -3.97
C PHE A 98 2.79 18.14 -4.60
N LEU A 99 3.88 18.18 -5.38
CA LEU A 99 4.44 16.98 -6.00
C LEU A 99 4.96 15.98 -4.97
N TRP A 100 5.64 16.46 -3.92
CA TRP A 100 6.04 15.61 -2.79
C TRP A 100 4.84 14.98 -2.08
N PHE A 101 3.78 15.75 -1.87
CA PHE A 101 2.53 15.26 -1.27
C PHE A 101 1.88 14.18 -2.13
N TYR A 102 1.77 14.41 -3.44
CA TYR A 102 1.23 13.45 -4.40
C TYR A 102 2.04 12.16 -4.44
N TYR A 103 3.37 12.27 -4.49
CA TYR A 103 4.28 11.11 -4.51
C TYR A 103 4.09 10.20 -3.30
N PHE A 104 4.09 10.73 -2.08
CA PHE A 104 3.92 9.90 -0.87
C PHE A 104 2.51 9.28 -0.79
N LEU A 105 1.47 10.00 -1.22
CA LEU A 105 0.12 9.41 -1.29
C LEU A 105 0.04 8.28 -2.32
N PHE A 106 0.60 8.49 -3.51
CA PHE A 106 0.61 7.50 -4.57
C PHE A 106 1.35 6.22 -4.14
N MET A 107 2.58 6.37 -3.62
CA MET A 107 3.41 5.26 -3.13
C MET A 107 2.71 4.44 -2.03
N SER A 108 1.99 5.11 -1.13
CA SER A 108 1.22 4.44 -0.07
C SER A 108 0.06 3.62 -0.64
N PHE A 109 -0.73 4.20 -1.54
CA PHE A 109 -1.95 3.56 -2.06
C PHE A 109 -1.65 2.31 -2.90
N ILE A 110 -0.62 2.41 -3.75
CA ILE A 110 -0.20 1.27 -4.55
C ILE A 110 0.42 0.16 -3.69
N SER A 111 1.19 0.50 -2.64
CA SER A 111 1.74 -0.49 -1.70
C SER A 111 0.63 -1.26 -0.99
N PHE A 112 -0.42 -0.59 -0.51
CA PHE A 112 -1.57 -1.25 0.12
C PHE A 112 -2.33 -2.15 -0.85
N THR A 113 -2.53 -1.69 -2.08
CA THR A 113 -3.29 -2.44 -3.08
C THR A 113 -2.55 -3.71 -3.52
N LEU A 114 -1.24 -3.61 -3.78
CA LEU A 114 -0.40 -4.76 -4.12
C LEU A 114 -0.36 -5.79 -2.99
N PHE A 115 -0.28 -5.33 -1.74
CA PHE A 115 -0.36 -6.21 -0.57
C PHE A 115 -1.72 -6.94 -0.48
N GLY A 116 -2.81 -6.26 -0.81
CA GLY A 116 -4.15 -6.84 -0.91
C GLY A 116 -4.22 -7.98 -1.91
N MET A 117 -3.75 -7.74 -3.14
CA MET A 117 -3.73 -8.75 -4.21
C MET A 117 -2.85 -9.94 -3.85
N MET A 118 -1.68 -9.71 -3.25
CA MET A 118 -0.81 -10.78 -2.76
C MET A 118 -1.53 -11.64 -1.72
N THR A 119 -2.24 -11.04 -0.77
CA THR A 119 -2.94 -11.77 0.30
C THR A 119 -4.10 -12.61 -0.26
N VAL A 120 -4.83 -12.10 -1.26
CA VAL A 120 -5.88 -12.86 -1.95
C VAL A 120 -5.29 -14.05 -2.73
N ALA A 121 -4.12 -13.87 -3.36
CA ALA A 121 -3.43 -14.94 -4.09
C ALA A 121 -2.84 -16.03 -3.16
N LEU A 122 -2.60 -15.73 -1.87
CA LEU A 122 -2.11 -16.70 -0.89
C LEU A 122 -3.22 -17.56 -0.28
N THR A 123 -4.45 -17.06 -0.24
CA THR A 123 -5.56 -17.70 0.47
C THR A 123 -6.58 -18.32 -0.49
N PRO A 124 -7.15 -19.50 -0.17
CA PRO A 124 -8.15 -20.13 -1.02
C PRO A 124 -9.52 -19.42 -0.95
N THR A 125 -9.82 -18.75 0.16
CA THR A 125 -11.10 -18.08 0.42
C THR A 125 -10.91 -16.60 0.74
N ILE A 126 -11.87 -15.78 0.29
CA ILE A 126 -11.86 -14.32 0.48
C ILE A 126 -11.95 -13.96 1.97
N GLN A 127 -12.67 -14.77 2.75
CA GLN A 127 -12.91 -14.57 4.17
C GLN A 127 -11.60 -14.68 4.97
N ILE A 128 -10.78 -15.70 4.68
CA ILE A 128 -9.46 -15.85 5.33
C ILE A 128 -8.54 -14.71 4.90
N SER A 129 -8.58 -14.33 3.63
CA SER A 129 -7.84 -13.18 3.11
C SER A 129 -8.16 -11.89 3.86
N ALA A 130 -9.45 -11.61 4.06
CA ALA A 130 -9.91 -10.41 4.75
C ALA A 130 -9.39 -10.36 6.19
N ILE A 131 -9.47 -11.47 6.93
CA ILE A 131 -8.97 -11.56 8.30
C ILE A 131 -7.46 -11.25 8.37
N LEU A 132 -6.66 -11.80 7.45
CA LEU A 132 -5.22 -11.53 7.39
C LEU A 132 -4.93 -10.05 7.09
N ILE A 133 -5.64 -9.46 6.12
CA ILE A 133 -5.48 -8.05 5.77
C ILE A 133 -5.80 -7.15 6.95
N TYR A 134 -6.89 -7.43 7.69
CA TYR A 134 -7.23 -6.66 8.89
C TYR A 134 -6.16 -6.77 9.98
N PHE A 135 -5.65 -7.98 10.21
CA PHE A 135 -4.59 -8.21 11.19
C PHE A 135 -3.31 -7.41 10.86
N PHE A 136 -2.81 -7.50 9.62
CA PHE A 136 -1.62 -6.75 9.19
C PHE A 136 -1.86 -5.24 9.15
N THR A 137 -3.04 -4.80 8.72
CA THR A 137 -3.42 -3.39 8.72
C THR A 137 -3.42 -2.82 10.15
N CYS A 138 -3.93 -3.57 11.14
CA CYS A 138 -3.88 -3.17 12.55
C CYS A 138 -2.44 -3.05 13.05
N LEU A 139 -1.56 -4.00 12.72
CA LEU A 139 -0.15 -3.94 13.09
C LEU A 139 0.57 -2.75 12.46
N TRP A 140 0.38 -2.51 11.16
CA TRP A 140 0.93 -1.32 10.50
C TRP A 140 0.38 -0.03 11.09
N ASN A 141 -0.90 0.00 11.47
CA ASN A 141 -1.53 1.15 12.11
C ASN A 141 -0.87 1.48 13.45
N LEU A 142 -0.63 0.47 14.29
CA LEU A 142 -0.04 0.63 15.62
C LEU A 142 1.39 1.18 15.56
N PHE A 143 2.23 0.65 14.67
CA PHE A 143 3.64 1.03 14.54
C PHE A 143 3.92 2.12 13.49
N SER A 144 2.89 2.86 13.06
CA SER A 144 3.02 3.89 12.03
C SER A 144 3.72 5.18 12.48
N GLY A 145 4.03 5.32 13.78
CA GLY A 145 4.56 6.56 14.35
C GLY A 145 3.49 7.56 14.81
N PHE A 146 2.21 7.33 14.47
CA PHE A 146 1.11 8.18 14.92
C PHE A 146 0.60 7.80 16.33
N VAL A 147 0.33 6.52 16.56
CA VAL A 147 -0.18 6.03 17.86
C VAL A 147 0.95 5.95 18.88
N ILE A 148 2.12 5.44 18.46
CA ILE A 148 3.33 5.38 19.27
C ILE A 148 4.42 6.15 18.53
N PRO A 149 4.90 7.30 19.05
CA PRO A 149 5.94 8.08 18.41
C PRO A 149 7.28 7.33 18.44
N ARG A 150 8.10 7.50 17.38
CA ARG A 150 9.42 6.84 17.22
C ARG A 150 10.28 6.77 18.50
N PRO A 151 10.50 7.87 19.26
CA PRO A 151 11.40 7.83 20.41
C PRO A 151 10.92 6.94 21.56
N GLN A 152 9.61 6.66 21.64
CA GLN A 152 9.02 5.81 22.68
C GLN A 152 8.99 4.32 22.29
N ILE A 153 9.40 3.97 21.07
CA ILE A 153 9.40 2.59 20.60
C ILE A 153 10.64 1.86 21.18
N PRO A 154 10.45 0.72 21.87
CA PRO A 154 11.56 -0.06 22.40
C PRO A 154 12.51 -0.51 21.27
N ILE A 155 13.81 -0.57 21.55
CA ILE A 155 14.87 -0.85 20.55
C ILE A 155 14.56 -2.12 19.75
N TRP A 156 14.05 -3.17 20.42
CA TRP A 156 13.71 -4.43 19.76
C TRP A 156 12.55 -4.31 18.76
N CYS A 157 11.58 -3.42 18.93
CA CYS A 157 10.48 -3.22 17.96
C CYS A 157 10.82 -2.21 16.85
N ARG A 158 12.00 -1.58 16.91
CA ARG A 158 12.35 -0.47 16.03
C ARG A 158 12.50 -0.92 14.57
N TRP A 159 12.95 -2.14 14.30
CA TRP A 159 13.09 -2.65 12.93
C TRP A 159 11.74 -2.68 12.19
N TYR A 160 10.65 -3.01 12.89
CA TYR A 160 9.32 -3.09 12.28
C TYR A 160 8.81 -1.71 11.84
N TYR A 161 9.16 -0.67 12.60
CA TYR A 161 8.88 0.71 12.21
C TYR A 161 9.53 1.03 10.84
N TRP A 162 10.79 0.63 10.63
CA TRP A 162 11.51 0.84 9.37
C TRP A 162 11.01 -0.05 8.22
N ALA A 163 10.38 -1.18 8.51
CA ALA A 163 9.78 -2.06 7.50
C ALA A 163 8.35 -1.66 7.10
N ASN A 164 7.75 -0.64 7.75
CA ASN A 164 6.35 -0.32 7.57
C ASN A 164 6.14 0.83 6.55
N PRO A 165 5.46 0.59 5.40
CA PRO A 165 5.20 1.65 4.41
C PRO A 165 4.33 2.79 4.96
N LEU A 166 3.47 2.49 5.96
CA LEU A 166 2.60 3.48 6.60
C LEU A 166 3.41 4.54 7.34
N SER A 167 4.48 4.09 8.01
CA SER A 167 5.37 4.96 8.76
C SER A 167 6.12 5.92 7.85
N TRP A 168 6.66 5.41 6.74
CA TRP A 168 7.38 6.21 5.75
C TRP A 168 6.49 7.26 5.08
N THR A 169 5.27 6.87 4.75
CA THR A 169 4.27 7.79 4.21
C THR A 169 4.00 8.95 5.18
N LEU A 170 3.77 8.63 6.46
CA LEU A 170 3.47 9.64 7.47
C LEU A 170 4.68 10.56 7.74
N TYR A 171 5.89 9.99 7.77
CA TYR A 171 7.14 10.74 7.86
C TYR A 171 7.29 11.71 6.67
N GLY A 172 7.12 11.20 5.44
CA GLY A 172 7.27 11.98 4.21
C GLY A 172 6.23 13.09 4.06
N LEU A 173 4.97 12.81 4.40
CA LEU A 173 3.90 13.80 4.38
C LEU A 173 4.13 14.92 5.40
N LEU A 174 4.47 14.58 6.65
CA LEU A 174 4.70 15.59 7.69
C LEU A 174 5.92 16.46 7.36
N THR A 175 7.01 15.81 6.95
CA THR A 175 8.29 16.47 6.67
C THR A 175 8.22 17.33 5.41
N SER A 176 7.52 16.88 4.36
CA SER A 176 7.40 17.64 3.11
C SER A 176 6.59 18.94 3.25
N GLN A 177 5.53 18.92 4.07
CA GLN A 177 4.67 20.10 4.22
C GLN A 177 5.19 21.05 5.31
N VAL A 178 5.59 20.50 6.45
CA VAL A 178 5.83 21.25 7.69
C VAL A 178 7.33 21.37 8.01
N GLY A 179 8.19 20.56 7.39
CA GLY A 179 9.62 20.49 7.73
C GLY A 179 10.47 21.70 7.32
N GLN A 180 9.97 22.57 6.42
CA GLN A 180 10.65 23.81 6.01
C GLN A 180 10.09 25.06 6.70
N ASP A 181 8.97 24.95 7.42
CA ASP A 181 8.27 26.11 7.95
C ASP A 181 8.89 26.52 9.30
N ASN A 182 9.55 27.69 9.32
CA ASN A 182 10.20 28.26 10.52
C ASN A 182 9.22 28.98 11.46
N HIS A 183 7.90 28.77 11.29
CA HIS A 183 6.92 29.39 12.16
C HIS A 183 7.12 28.92 13.61
N THR A 184 7.21 29.87 14.53
CA THR A 184 7.22 29.60 15.97
C THR A 184 5.77 29.55 16.44
N PHE A 185 5.40 28.51 17.19
CA PHE A 185 4.10 28.45 17.84
C PHE A 185 4.32 28.31 19.35
N GLU A 186 3.61 29.11 20.13
CA GLU A 186 3.59 28.95 21.58
C GLU A 186 2.87 27.66 21.93
N MET A 187 3.56 26.78 22.64
CA MET A 187 2.96 25.61 23.25
C MET A 187 2.55 25.95 24.68
N LEU A 188 1.32 25.58 25.04
CA LEU A 188 0.86 25.68 26.42
C LEU A 188 1.80 24.85 27.31
N GLY A 189 2.67 25.52 28.07
CA GLY A 189 3.59 24.91 29.04
C GLY A 189 5.02 24.61 28.58
N ALA A 190 5.39 24.80 27.30
CA ALA A 190 6.75 24.48 26.79
C ALA A 190 7.51 25.66 26.13
N GLY A 191 7.00 26.89 26.25
CA GLY A 191 7.64 28.07 25.68
C GLY A 191 7.52 28.17 24.15
N ASN A 192 8.23 29.15 23.56
CA ASN A 192 8.30 29.34 22.12
C ASN A 192 9.25 28.29 21.51
N THR A 193 8.69 27.28 20.85
CA THR A 193 9.48 26.31 20.10
C THR A 193 9.21 26.46 18.60
N THR A 194 10.24 26.27 17.80
CA THR A 194 10.09 26.20 16.33
C THR A 194 9.42 24.87 15.97
N VAL A 195 8.60 24.89 14.93
CA VAL A 195 7.91 23.68 14.43
C VAL A 195 8.90 22.56 14.09
N LYS A 196 10.05 22.92 13.51
CA LYS A 196 11.14 21.99 13.23
C LYS A 196 11.71 21.35 14.50
N GLY A 197 11.90 22.13 15.55
CA GLY A 197 12.33 21.63 16.87
C GLY A 197 11.32 20.67 17.47
N PHE A 198 10.04 21.02 17.43
CA PHE A 198 8.97 20.17 17.96
C PHE A 198 8.84 18.82 17.26
N ILE A 199 8.90 18.82 15.92
CA ILE A 199 8.80 17.59 15.12
C ILE A 199 10.00 16.67 15.41
N LYS A 200 11.19 17.25 15.57
CA LYS A 200 12.40 16.50 15.91
C LYS A 200 12.34 15.94 17.34
N GLU A 201 11.88 16.72 18.30
CA GLU A 201 11.84 16.33 19.71
C GLU A 201 10.68 15.35 20.01
N SER A 202 9.51 15.57 19.41
CA SER A 202 8.32 14.75 19.66
C SER A 202 8.26 13.48 18.80
N PHE A 203 8.70 13.56 17.54
CA PHE A 203 8.56 12.46 16.57
C PHE A 203 9.89 11.95 16.02
N GLY A 204 11.01 12.64 16.24
CA GLY A 204 12.32 12.23 15.72
C GLY A 204 12.43 12.32 14.20
N TYR A 205 11.68 13.23 13.55
CA TYR A 205 11.73 13.38 12.09
C TYR A 205 12.65 14.54 11.69
N ASP A 206 13.61 14.23 10.82
CA ASP A 206 14.56 15.15 10.22
C ASP A 206 14.24 15.41 8.73
N TYR A 207 14.28 16.69 8.34
CA TYR A 207 14.04 17.13 6.96
C TYR A 207 15.08 16.63 5.97
N ASP A 208 16.34 16.58 6.40
CA ASP A 208 17.46 16.14 5.55
C ASP A 208 17.35 14.66 5.16
N PHE A 209 16.50 13.90 5.86
CA PHE A 209 16.24 12.49 5.62
C PHE A 209 15.10 12.23 4.61
N LEU A 210 14.44 13.28 4.09
CA LEU A 210 13.36 13.17 3.11
C LEU A 210 13.74 12.37 1.84
N PRO A 211 14.92 12.54 1.20
CA PRO A 211 15.28 11.74 0.03
C PRO A 211 15.52 10.26 0.38
N VAL A 212 15.98 9.97 1.60
CA VAL A 212 16.13 8.58 2.07
C VAL A 212 14.78 7.91 2.22
N VAL A 213 13.81 8.61 2.82
CA VAL A 213 12.42 8.13 2.98
C VAL A 213 11.77 7.86 1.63
N ALA A 214 12.02 8.71 0.64
CA ALA A 214 11.52 8.51 -0.73
C ALA A 214 12.11 7.24 -1.36
N ARG A 215 13.44 7.08 -1.32
CA ARG A 215 14.11 5.89 -1.84
C ARG A 215 13.60 4.61 -1.18
N ASP A 216 13.46 4.61 0.15
CA ASP A 216 13.01 3.43 0.90
C ASP A 216 11.55 3.09 0.57
N SER A 217 10.70 4.11 0.35
CA SER A 217 9.31 3.92 -0.10
C SER A 217 9.23 3.29 -1.50
N THR A 218 10.10 3.71 -2.43
CA THR A 218 10.19 3.10 -3.77
C THR A 218 10.77 1.70 -3.71
N CYS A 219 11.80 1.45 -2.90
CA CYS A 219 12.34 0.10 -2.70
C CYS A 219 11.28 -0.87 -2.15
N TRP A 220 10.45 -0.41 -1.22
CA TRP A 220 9.34 -1.19 -0.71
C TRP A 220 8.30 -1.50 -1.79
N LEU A 221 8.01 -0.54 -2.66
CA LEU A 221 7.12 -0.72 -3.80
C LEU A 221 7.66 -1.77 -4.78
N ASP A 222 8.93 -1.67 -5.16
CA ASP A 222 9.57 -2.61 -6.09
C ASP A 222 9.54 -4.03 -5.53
N LEU A 223 9.79 -4.17 -4.22
CA LEU A 223 9.66 -5.44 -3.50
C LEU A 223 8.22 -5.98 -3.56
N ASN A 224 7.21 -5.14 -3.33
CA ASN A 224 5.81 -5.57 -3.39
C ASN A 224 5.39 -5.95 -4.81
N ILE A 225 5.85 -5.23 -5.83
CA ILE A 225 5.59 -5.58 -7.23
C ILE A 225 6.22 -6.93 -7.55
N PHE A 226 7.49 -7.14 -7.18
CA PHE A 226 8.18 -8.41 -7.40
C PHE A 226 7.48 -9.58 -6.69
N LEU A 227 7.13 -9.41 -5.41
CA LEU A 227 6.42 -10.43 -4.63
C LEU A 227 5.02 -10.70 -5.18
N CYS A 228 4.29 -9.67 -5.57
CA CYS A 228 2.96 -9.79 -6.15
C CYS A 228 3.01 -10.52 -7.49
N LEU A 229 3.92 -10.14 -8.40
CA LEU A 229 4.10 -10.83 -9.68
C LEU A 229 4.49 -12.29 -9.49
N ARG A 230 5.45 -12.55 -8.61
CA ARG A 230 5.85 -13.92 -8.27
C ARG A 230 4.65 -14.73 -7.78
N GLN A 231 3.90 -14.21 -6.81
CA GLN A 231 2.78 -14.92 -6.19
C GLN A 231 1.61 -15.11 -7.16
N LEU A 232 1.27 -14.11 -7.96
CA LEU A 232 0.23 -14.20 -8.99
C LEU A 232 0.61 -15.24 -10.05
N VAL A 233 1.86 -15.25 -10.52
CA VAL A 233 2.34 -16.26 -11.48
C VAL A 233 2.24 -17.66 -10.87
N TYR A 234 2.68 -17.86 -9.62
CA TYR A 234 2.54 -19.16 -8.94
C TYR A 234 1.08 -19.59 -8.79
N PHE A 235 0.23 -18.68 -8.34
CA PHE A 235 -1.19 -18.94 -8.14
C PHE A 235 -1.88 -19.33 -9.45
N TRP A 236 -1.66 -18.56 -10.51
CA TRP A 236 -2.24 -18.83 -11.81
C TRP A 236 -1.61 -20.03 -12.50
N ALA A 237 -0.33 -20.34 -12.26
CA ALA A 237 0.36 -21.50 -12.83
C ALA A 237 -0.06 -22.83 -12.19
N THR A 238 -0.18 -22.86 -10.86
CA THR A 238 -0.46 -24.09 -10.10
C THR A 238 -1.94 -24.47 -10.16
N GLY A 239 -2.81 -23.46 -10.30
CA GLY A 239 -4.25 -23.64 -10.32
C GLY A 239 -4.81 -24.11 -8.97
N ASP A 240 -6.03 -23.71 -8.67
CA ASP A 240 -6.67 -24.01 -7.38
C ASP A 240 -6.95 -25.52 -7.27
N PRO A 241 -6.37 -26.26 -6.30
CA PRO A 241 -6.61 -27.70 -6.16
C PRO A 241 -8.09 -28.03 -5.89
N HIS A 242 -8.86 -27.06 -5.37
CA HIS A 242 -10.28 -27.21 -5.06
C HIS A 242 -11.23 -27.00 -6.27
N VAL A 243 -10.77 -26.34 -7.34
CA VAL A 243 -11.56 -26.14 -8.58
C VAL A 243 -11.36 -27.32 -9.56
N GLY A 244 -10.41 -28.22 -9.28
CA GLY A 244 -10.20 -29.47 -10.03
C GLY A 244 -11.47 -30.34 -10.13
N HIS A 245 -12.39 -30.23 -9.17
CA HIS A 245 -13.66 -30.94 -9.23
C HIS A 245 -14.62 -30.40 -10.30
N LEU A 246 -14.54 -29.11 -10.66
CA LEU A 246 -15.33 -28.52 -11.74
C LEU A 246 -14.68 -28.73 -13.11
N ALA A 247 -13.35 -28.83 -13.17
CA ALA A 247 -12.65 -29.26 -14.39
C ALA A 247 -12.96 -30.73 -14.76
N SER A 248 -13.33 -31.56 -13.77
CA SER A 248 -13.80 -32.94 -14.00
C SER A 248 -15.18 -33.03 -14.67
N TYR A 249 -15.95 -31.94 -14.77
CA TYR A 249 -17.15 -31.92 -15.61
C TYR A 249 -16.83 -31.65 -17.09
N GLY A 250 -15.64 -31.13 -17.41
CA GLY A 250 -15.14 -30.96 -18.78
C GLY A 250 -14.28 -32.12 -19.30
N SER A 251 -13.97 -33.11 -18.45
CA SER A 251 -13.04 -34.21 -18.76
C SER A 251 -13.62 -35.34 -19.64
N SER A 252 -14.82 -35.15 -20.18
CA SER A 252 -15.34 -36.02 -21.25
C SER A 252 -14.63 -35.80 -22.59
N CYS A 253 -13.82 -34.75 -22.73
CA CYS A 253 -13.09 -34.44 -23.95
C CYS A 253 -11.63 -34.96 -23.90
N PRO A 254 -11.21 -35.88 -24.78
CA PRO A 254 -9.85 -36.46 -24.82
C PRO A 254 -8.73 -35.41 -24.92
N VAL A 255 -9.03 -34.27 -25.54
CA VAL A 255 -8.11 -33.14 -25.73
C VAL A 255 -7.67 -32.50 -24.40
N ALA A 256 -8.55 -32.47 -23.40
CA ALA A 256 -8.24 -31.86 -22.09
C ALA A 256 -7.27 -32.72 -21.26
N ARG A 257 -7.25 -34.04 -21.47
CA ARG A 257 -6.39 -34.98 -20.74
C ARG A 257 -4.93 -34.88 -21.17
N GLY A 258 -4.67 -34.80 -22.48
CA GLY A 258 -3.30 -34.59 -23.00
C GLY A 258 -2.74 -33.19 -22.71
N LYS A 259 -3.61 -32.18 -22.56
CA LYS A 259 -3.21 -30.81 -22.20
C LYS A 259 -2.83 -30.67 -20.72
N SER A 260 -3.39 -31.49 -19.82
CA SER A 260 -3.03 -31.46 -18.39
C SER A 260 -1.65 -32.05 -18.10
N GLU A 261 -1.24 -33.12 -18.81
CA GLU A 261 0.08 -33.73 -18.69
C GLU A 261 1.19 -32.81 -19.22
N THR A 262 0.93 -32.10 -20.32
CA THR A 262 1.86 -31.12 -20.89
C THR A 262 1.98 -29.87 -20.01
N LEU A 263 0.87 -29.37 -19.45
CA LEU A 263 0.87 -28.26 -18.47
C LEU A 263 1.65 -28.61 -17.19
N ASN A 264 1.57 -29.84 -16.70
CA ASN A 264 2.35 -30.29 -15.53
C ASN A 264 3.86 -30.33 -15.82
N SER A 265 4.25 -30.64 -17.07
CA SER A 265 5.65 -30.58 -17.51
C SER A 265 6.16 -29.14 -17.69
N GLU A 266 5.32 -28.23 -18.19
CA GLU A 266 5.68 -26.82 -18.36
C GLU A 266 5.71 -26.05 -17.03
N ALA A 267 4.79 -26.35 -16.10
CA ALA A 267 4.83 -25.83 -14.74
C ALA A 267 6.14 -26.25 -14.04
N LYS A 268 6.58 -27.51 -14.19
CA LYS A 268 7.88 -27.97 -13.70
C LYS A 268 9.06 -27.24 -14.36
N LYS A 269 8.99 -26.93 -15.66
CA LYS A 269 10.01 -26.11 -16.34
C LYS A 269 10.02 -24.68 -15.81
N GLN A 270 8.87 -24.03 -15.62
CA GLN A 270 8.79 -22.66 -15.09
C GLN A 270 9.30 -22.57 -13.64
N ILE A 271 9.06 -23.60 -12.82
CA ILE A 271 9.65 -23.73 -11.47
C ILE A 271 11.18 -23.85 -11.54
N ASN A 272 11.72 -24.62 -12.50
CA ASN A 272 13.16 -24.82 -12.62
C ASN A 272 13.91 -23.60 -13.20
N TRP A 273 13.25 -22.80 -14.05
CA TRP A 273 13.79 -21.52 -14.52
C TRP A 273 13.78 -20.44 -13.44
N GLY A 274 12.82 -20.47 -12.49
CA GLY A 274 12.76 -19.53 -11.36
C GLY A 274 13.76 -19.81 -10.23
N ILE A 275 14.51 -20.92 -10.28
CA ILE A 275 15.56 -21.28 -9.31
C ILE A 275 16.97 -20.89 -9.82
N TRP A 276 17.12 -20.51 -11.09
CA TRP A 276 18.43 -20.28 -11.74
C TRP A 276 18.64 -18.91 -12.40
N THR A 277 17.79 -17.92 -12.12
CA THR A 277 18.10 -16.52 -12.48
C THR A 277 18.42 -15.75 -11.20
N TYR A 278 19.73 -15.64 -10.97
CA TYR A 278 20.47 -14.81 -10.01
C TYR A 278 19.81 -13.47 -9.68
#